data_AF-A0A2P2JNX6-F1
#
_entry.id   AF-A0A2P2JNX6-F1
#
_cell.length_a   1.000
_cell.length_b   1.000
_cell.length_c   1.000
_cell.angle_alpha   90.00
_cell.angle_beta   90.00
_cell.angle_gamma   90.00
#
_symmetry.space_group_name_H-M   'P 1'
#
loop_
_entity.id
_entity.type
_entity.pdbx_description
1 polymer ?
#
loop_
_entity_poly.entity_id
_entity_poly.type
_entity_poly.pdbx_seq_one_letter_code
_entity_poly.pdbx_strand_id
1 'polypeptide(L)'
;MDAETPPPPPPAQSTAAVHPAIAPVSYLLGTWRGKGEGGYPTIASFNYGEELHFSCLPGKPVIAYAQKTWKIGSGEPMHAESGYWRPKPDGSIDVVISQSTGLVEVQKGTYNAENKIIKLQSQLVGNASKQDVCWC
;
A
#
# COMPACT_ATOMS: atom_id res chain seq x y z
N MET A 1 -31.68 21.59 -24.41
CA MET A 1 -30.37 21.52 -25.12
C MET A 1 -29.35 21.69 -24.02
N ASP A 2 -29.16 20.64 -23.25
CA ASP A 2 -28.43 20.68 -22.00
C ASP A 2 -27.07 20.06 -22.29
N ALA A 3 -26.11 20.93 -22.59
CA ALA A 3 -24.74 20.52 -22.84
C ALA A 3 -24.11 20.17 -21.48
N GLU A 4 -23.92 18.88 -21.23
CA GLU A 4 -23.21 18.35 -20.08
C GLU A 4 -21.75 18.80 -20.10
N THR A 5 -21.34 19.53 -19.06
CA THR A 5 -19.96 19.97 -18.87
C THR A 5 -19.05 18.75 -18.70
N PRO A 6 -17.92 18.64 -19.44
CA PRO A 6 -17.03 17.50 -19.29
C PRO A 6 -16.42 17.46 -17.89
N PRO A 7 -16.17 16.26 -17.32
CA PRO A 7 -15.58 16.11 -16.00
C PRO A 7 -14.18 16.75 -15.97
N PRO A 8 -13.77 17.31 -14.82
CA PRO A 8 -12.47 17.93 -14.69
C PRO A 8 -11.36 16.91 -15.01
N PRO A 9 -10.27 17.32 -15.67
CA PRO A 9 -9.15 16.44 -15.92
C PRO A 9 -8.60 15.89 -14.60
N PRO A 10 -8.12 14.64 -14.57
CA PRO A 10 -7.47 14.10 -13.38
C PRO A 10 -6.31 15.02 -12.97
N PRO A 11 -6.07 15.21 -11.67
CA PRO A 11 -5.02 16.11 -11.20
C PRO A 11 -3.69 15.73 -11.86
N ALA A 12 -3.04 16.72 -12.47
CA ALA A 12 -1.73 16.56 -13.09
C ALA A 12 -0.77 15.95 -12.06
N GLN A 13 -0.22 14.79 -12.38
CA GLN A 13 0.82 14.15 -11.58
C GLN A 13 1.98 15.15 -11.46
N SER A 14 2.25 15.63 -10.24
CA SER A 14 3.41 16.47 -10.01
C SER A 14 4.66 15.64 -10.26
N THR A 15 5.27 15.81 -11.43
CA THR A 15 6.59 15.25 -11.77
C THR A 15 7.68 16.04 -11.04
N ALA A 16 7.50 16.23 -9.75
CA ALA A 16 8.57 16.71 -8.90
C ALA A 16 9.62 15.60 -8.85
N ALA A 17 10.90 15.96 -9.03
CA ALA A 17 11.98 14.98 -9.18
C ALA A 17 11.95 13.95 -8.04
N VAL A 18 11.75 12.68 -8.41
CA VAL A 18 11.73 11.55 -7.49
C VAL A 18 13.11 11.44 -6.82
N HIS A 19 13.13 11.26 -5.50
CA HIS A 19 14.39 11.15 -4.76
C HIS A 19 15.20 9.93 -5.25
N PRO A 20 16.55 10.02 -5.39
CA PRO A 20 17.37 8.91 -5.91
C PRO A 20 17.19 7.57 -5.18
N ALA A 21 16.98 7.59 -3.86
CA ALA A 21 16.67 6.39 -3.08
C ALA A 21 15.33 5.72 -3.45
N ILE A 22 14.37 6.48 -3.98
CA ILE A 22 13.05 5.98 -4.43
C ILE A 22 13.11 5.55 -5.89
N ALA A 23 13.99 6.14 -6.71
CA ALA A 23 14.03 5.89 -8.15
C ALA A 23 14.00 4.38 -8.54
N PRO A 24 14.73 3.47 -7.85
CA PRO A 24 14.70 2.03 -8.15
C PRO A 24 13.35 1.35 -7.89
N VAL A 25 12.51 1.92 -7.03
CA VAL A 25 11.17 1.42 -6.67
C VAL A 25 10.05 2.37 -7.13
N SER A 26 10.37 3.31 -8.03
CA SER A 26 9.41 4.30 -8.56
C SER A 26 8.24 3.68 -9.31
N TYR A 27 8.38 2.42 -9.77
CA TYR A 27 7.32 1.66 -10.39
C TYR A 27 6.13 1.38 -9.47
N LEU A 28 6.26 1.58 -8.15
CA LEU A 28 5.14 1.50 -7.21
C LEU A 28 4.26 2.75 -7.22
N LEU A 29 4.80 3.91 -7.60
CA LEU A 29 4.12 5.20 -7.46
C LEU A 29 2.85 5.25 -8.32
N GLY A 30 1.77 5.73 -7.71
CA GLY A 30 0.45 5.82 -8.35
C GLY A 30 -0.64 5.09 -7.56
N THR A 31 -1.79 4.94 -8.22
CA THR A 31 -2.95 4.26 -7.67
C THR A 31 -3.12 2.91 -8.36
N TRP A 32 -3.28 1.87 -7.55
CA TRP A 32 -3.52 0.49 -7.99
C TRP A 32 -4.89 0.08 -7.49
N ARG A 33 -5.69 -0.56 -8.34
CA ARG A 33 -7.01 -1.05 -7.97
C ARG A 33 -7.21 -2.46 -8.50
N GLY A 34 -7.68 -3.36 -7.65
CA GLY A 34 -7.80 -4.78 -7.98
C GLY A 34 -8.82 -5.52 -7.12
N LYS A 35 -8.75 -6.84 -7.19
CA LYS A 35 -9.51 -7.78 -6.36
C LYS A 35 -8.54 -8.73 -5.69
N GLY A 36 -8.82 -9.10 -4.45
CA GLY A 36 -8.08 -10.09 -3.69
C GLY A 36 -8.98 -11.21 -3.17
N GLU A 37 -8.36 -12.32 -2.81
CA GLU A 37 -8.98 -13.44 -2.11
C GLU A 37 -8.24 -13.63 -0.79
N GLY A 38 -8.97 -13.58 0.32
CA GLY A 38 -8.45 -13.78 1.67
C GLY A 38 -8.93 -15.11 2.22
N GLY A 39 -8.08 -15.82 2.96
CA GLY A 39 -8.43 -17.07 3.61
C GLY A 39 -7.36 -17.48 4.62
N TYR A 40 -7.77 -18.12 5.70
CA TYR A 40 -6.87 -18.64 6.74
C TYR A 40 -7.45 -19.96 7.26
N PRO A 41 -6.67 -20.89 7.84
CA PRO A 41 -7.21 -22.16 8.36
C PRO A 41 -8.45 -22.03 9.28
N THR A 42 -8.65 -20.89 9.95
CA THR A 42 -9.81 -20.62 10.82
C THR A 42 -10.87 -19.70 10.19
N ILE A 43 -10.65 -19.18 8.99
CA ILE A 43 -11.53 -18.22 8.29
C ILE A 43 -11.81 -18.73 6.88
N ALA A 44 -13.10 -18.90 6.56
CA ALA A 44 -13.51 -19.31 5.21
C ALA A 44 -13.04 -18.29 4.15
N SER A 45 -12.66 -18.78 2.96
CA SER A 45 -12.22 -17.92 1.87
C SER A 45 -13.28 -16.87 1.51
N PHE A 46 -12.83 -15.63 1.27
CA PHE A 46 -13.68 -14.51 0.89
C PHE A 46 -12.99 -13.65 -0.18
N ASN A 47 -13.79 -12.93 -0.98
CA ASN A 47 -13.28 -12.02 -2.00
C ASN A 47 -13.49 -10.56 -1.56
N TYR A 48 -12.53 -9.69 -1.87
CA TYR A 48 -12.60 -8.27 -1.57
C TYR A 48 -12.06 -7.43 -2.74
N GLY A 49 -12.54 -6.20 -2.85
CA GLY A 49 -11.91 -5.19 -3.70
C GLY A 49 -10.85 -4.44 -2.91
N GLU A 50 -9.80 -4.00 -3.59
CA GLU A 50 -8.65 -3.35 -2.97
C GLU A 50 -8.15 -2.17 -3.79
N GLU A 51 -7.75 -1.09 -3.11
CA GLU A 51 -7.06 0.04 -3.70
C GLU A 51 -5.82 0.37 -2.88
N LEU A 52 -4.67 0.50 -3.55
CA LEU A 52 -3.40 0.94 -3.01
C LEU A 52 -3.05 2.30 -3.60
N HIS A 53 -2.48 3.18 -2.81
CA HIS A 53 -1.95 4.45 -3.26
C HIS A 53 -0.55 4.68 -2.70
N PHE A 54 0.41 4.84 -3.60
CA PHE A 54 1.79 5.15 -3.28
C PHE A 54 2.14 6.53 -3.81
N SER A 55 2.59 7.41 -2.92
CA SER A 55 3.01 8.76 -3.28
C SER A 55 4.30 9.14 -2.56
N CYS A 56 5.05 10.08 -3.12
CA CYS A 56 6.25 10.61 -2.46
C CYS A 56 6.26 12.13 -2.54
N LEU A 57 6.79 12.76 -1.49
CA LEU A 57 7.06 14.19 -1.52
C LEU A 57 8.40 14.46 -2.22
N PRO A 58 8.50 15.49 -3.08
CA PRO A 58 9.76 15.87 -3.71
C PRO A 58 10.92 15.97 -2.72
N GLY A 59 12.04 15.36 -3.06
CA GLY A 59 13.26 15.40 -2.25
C GLY A 59 13.23 14.61 -0.93
N LYS A 60 12.15 13.89 -0.62
CA LYS A 60 12.09 13.02 0.57
C LYS A 60 12.37 11.55 0.18
N PRO A 61 13.24 10.82 0.90
CA PRO A 61 13.51 9.40 0.65
C PRO A 61 12.46 8.49 1.31
N VAL A 62 11.19 8.84 1.19
CA VAL A 62 10.07 8.12 1.81
C VAL A 62 8.88 8.09 0.85
N ILE A 63 8.24 6.92 0.75
CA ILE A 63 6.99 6.72 0.02
C ILE A 63 5.88 6.59 1.05
N ALA A 64 4.86 7.44 0.95
CA ALA A 64 3.61 7.29 1.69
C ALA A 64 2.77 6.20 1.02
N TYR A 65 2.20 5.34 1.86
CA TYR A 65 1.36 4.21 1.46
C TYR A 65 0.00 4.33 2.14
N ALA A 66 -1.06 4.14 1.37
CA ALA A 66 -2.41 4.00 1.89
C ALA A 66 -3.11 2.88 1.12
N GLN A 67 -3.84 2.05 1.85
CA GLN A 67 -4.60 0.94 1.34
C GLN A 67 -5.99 0.93 1.96
N LYS A 68 -6.97 0.50 1.17
CA LYS A 68 -8.32 0.23 1.66
C LYS A 68 -8.94 -0.92 0.90
N THR A 69 -9.81 -1.64 1.59
CA THR A 69 -10.60 -2.74 1.04
C THR A 69 -12.09 -2.44 1.13
N TRP A 70 -12.87 -3.14 0.28
CA TRP A 70 -14.32 -3.11 0.33
C TRP A 70 -14.91 -4.45 -0.08
N LYS A 71 -16.15 -4.71 0.37
CA LYS A 71 -16.90 -5.90 0.00
C LYS A 71 -17.33 -5.82 -1.47
N ILE A 72 -17.03 -6.86 -2.24
CA ILE A 72 -17.48 -6.94 -3.64
C ILE A 72 -19.02 -7.06 -3.68
N GLY A 73 -19.65 -6.25 -4.54
CA GLY A 73 -21.10 -6.21 -4.70
C GLY A 73 -21.75 -5.06 -3.92
N SER A 74 -21.53 -4.97 -2.61
CA SER A 74 -22.11 -3.88 -1.79
C SER A 74 -21.26 -2.61 -1.74
N GLY A 75 -19.94 -2.71 -1.95
CA GLY A 75 -19.03 -1.57 -1.82
C GLY A 75 -18.80 -1.09 -0.38
N GLU A 76 -19.29 -1.86 0.60
CA GLU A 76 -19.12 -1.56 2.02
C GLU A 76 -17.63 -1.54 2.38
N PRO A 77 -17.11 -0.46 3.00
CA PRO A 77 -15.72 -0.39 3.46
C PRO A 77 -15.39 -1.50 4.47
N MET A 78 -14.22 -2.09 4.33
CA MET A 78 -13.73 -3.16 5.22
C MET A 78 -12.47 -2.69 5.96
N HIS A 79 -11.33 -3.37 5.78
CA HIS A 79 -10.04 -3.02 6.36
C HIS A 79 -9.39 -1.85 5.61
N ALA A 80 -8.58 -1.08 6.33
CA ALA A 80 -7.69 -0.08 5.76
C ALA A 80 -6.38 -0.04 6.52
N GLU A 81 -5.30 0.29 5.83
CA GLU A 81 -3.99 0.50 6.43
C GLU A 81 -3.24 1.63 5.75
N SER A 82 -2.28 2.20 6.46
CA SER A 82 -1.42 3.24 5.91
C SER A 82 -0.09 3.25 6.61
N GLY A 83 0.92 3.80 5.94
CA GLY A 83 2.28 3.71 6.42
C GLY A 83 3.30 4.39 5.53
N TYR A 84 4.56 4.08 5.79
CA TYR A 84 5.70 4.65 5.07
C TYR A 84 6.71 3.59 4.69
N TRP A 85 7.15 3.64 3.43
CA TRP A 85 8.18 2.77 2.87
C TRP A 85 9.46 3.59 2.68
N ARG A 86 10.58 3.04 3.15
CA ARG A 86 11.87 3.73 3.26
C ARG A 86 12.97 2.92 2.55
N PRO A 87 13.03 2.95 1.20
CA PRO A 87 14.09 2.30 0.46
C PRO A 87 15.44 2.99 0.71
N LYS A 88 16.52 2.20 0.75
CA LYS A 88 17.89 2.67 0.90
C LYS A 88 18.72 2.33 -0.34
N PRO A 89 19.82 3.07 -0.61
CA PRO A 89 20.68 2.82 -1.76
C PRO A 89 21.38 1.45 -1.75
N ASP A 90 21.49 0.79 -0.60
CA ASP A 90 22.10 -0.52 -0.44
C ASP A 90 21.18 -1.70 -0.81
N GLY A 91 19.98 -1.42 -1.32
CA GLY A 91 18.98 -2.43 -1.67
C GLY A 91 18.07 -2.86 -0.50
N SER A 92 18.29 -2.34 0.71
CA SER A 92 17.41 -2.59 1.85
C SER A 92 16.19 -1.67 1.86
N ILE A 93 15.11 -2.13 2.50
CA ILE A 93 13.89 -1.36 2.68
C ILE A 93 13.28 -1.60 4.06
N ASP A 94 12.91 -0.52 4.73
CA ASP A 94 12.15 -0.55 5.98
C ASP A 94 10.72 -0.04 5.71
N VAL A 95 9.72 -0.72 6.25
CA VAL A 95 8.30 -0.37 6.09
C VAL A 95 7.64 -0.32 7.46
N VAL A 96 6.90 0.75 7.72
CA VAL A 96 6.09 0.89 8.94
C VAL A 96 4.64 1.07 8.54
N ILE A 97 3.74 0.27 9.11
CA ILE A 97 2.32 0.25 8.77
C ILE A 97 1.49 0.31 10.06
N SER A 98 0.40 1.05 10.01
CA SER A 98 -0.69 1.01 10.98
C SER A 98 -1.97 0.56 10.28
N GLN A 99 -2.67 -0.37 10.91
CA GLN A 99 -3.91 -0.95 10.40
C GLN A 99 -5.13 -0.40 11.18
N SER A 100 -6.29 -0.30 10.53
CA SER A 100 -7.54 0.17 11.15
C SER A 100 -8.05 -0.72 12.29
N THR A 101 -7.60 -1.97 12.34
CA THR A 101 -7.82 -2.94 13.41
C THR A 101 -7.05 -2.61 14.70
N GLY A 102 -6.16 -1.62 14.66
CA GLY A 102 -5.35 -1.19 15.80
C GLY A 102 -3.98 -1.87 15.89
N LEU A 103 -3.56 -2.59 14.84
CA LEU A 103 -2.24 -3.22 14.75
C LEU A 103 -1.21 -2.26 14.16
N VAL A 104 0.04 -2.43 14.58
CA VAL A 104 1.19 -1.75 13.97
C VAL A 104 2.29 -2.73 13.63
N GLU A 105 2.96 -2.51 12.51
CA GLU A 105 4.04 -3.37 12.05
C GLU A 105 5.29 -2.58 11.71
N VAL A 106 6.43 -3.17 12.03
CA VAL A 106 7.74 -2.77 11.48
C VAL A 106 8.25 -3.93 10.67
N GLN A 107 8.36 -3.74 9.36
CA GLN A 107 8.88 -4.73 8.44
C GLN A 107 10.23 -4.28 7.90
N LYS A 108 11.13 -5.25 7.68
CA LYS A 108 12.42 -5.02 7.03
C LYS A 108 12.61 -6.02 5.91
N GLY A 109 13.38 -5.63 4.91
CA GLY A 109 13.83 -6.57 3.88
C GLY A 109 14.60 -5.89 2.77
N THR A 110 14.39 -6.38 1.54
CA THR A 110 15.19 -6.01 0.37
C THR A 110 14.33 -5.83 -0.86
N TYR A 111 14.74 -4.95 -1.77
CA TYR A 111 14.14 -4.82 -3.10
C TYR A 111 15.13 -5.20 -4.20
N ASN A 112 14.60 -5.76 -5.29
CA ASN A 112 15.30 -5.97 -6.55
C ASN A 112 14.59 -5.16 -7.64
N ALA A 113 15.25 -4.10 -8.12
CA ALA A 113 14.66 -3.16 -9.08
C ALA A 113 14.48 -3.77 -10.48
N GLU A 114 15.39 -4.65 -10.90
CA GLU A 114 15.34 -5.30 -12.22
C GLU A 114 14.12 -6.21 -12.33
N ASN A 115 13.92 -7.05 -11.32
CA ASN A 115 12.82 -8.01 -11.26
C ASN A 115 11.53 -7.43 -10.69
N LYS A 116 11.57 -6.19 -10.17
CA LYS A 116 10.45 -5.51 -9.48
C LYS A 116 9.89 -6.34 -8.31
N ILE A 117 10.79 -6.93 -7.53
CA ILE A 117 10.44 -7.78 -6.38
C ILE A 117 10.82 -7.05 -5.10
N ILE A 118 9.92 -7.02 -4.13
CA ILE A 118 10.19 -6.55 -2.77
C ILE A 118 9.87 -7.70 -1.82
N LYS A 119 10.80 -8.02 -0.93
CA LYS A 119 10.64 -9.04 0.11
C LYS A 119 10.69 -8.36 1.45
N LEU A 120 9.69 -8.58 2.29
CA LEU A 120 9.56 -7.99 3.61
C LEU A 120 9.32 -9.09 4.64
N GLN A 121 9.83 -8.87 5.84
CA GLN A 121 9.58 -9.70 7.01
C GLN A 121 9.33 -8.80 8.22
N SER A 122 8.24 -9.06 8.93
CA SER A 122 7.91 -8.35 10.16
C SER A 122 8.98 -8.61 11.23
N GLN A 123 9.55 -7.53 11.75
CA GLN A 123 10.46 -7.52 12.89
C GLN A 123 9.71 -7.23 14.20
N LEU A 124 8.59 -6.53 14.09
CA LEU A 124 7.69 -6.22 15.18
C LEU A 124 6.26 -6.23 14.66
N VAL A 125 5.38 -6.86 15.42
CA VAL A 125 3.92 -6.73 15.30
C VAL A 125 3.42 -6.29 16.67
N GLY A 126 2.90 -5.08 16.75
CA GLY A 126 2.43 -4.44 17.98
C GLY A 126 0.91 -4.50 18.09
N ASN A 127 0.43 -4.64 19.32
CA ASN A 127 -0.99 -4.68 19.66
C ASN A 127 -1.80 -5.82 19.01
N ALA A 128 -1.11 -6.89 18.57
CA ALA A 128 -1.78 -8.08 18.06
C ALA A 128 -2.34 -8.94 19.21
N SER A 129 -3.64 -9.23 19.17
CA SER A 129 -4.24 -10.32 19.91
C SER A 129 -4.23 -11.61 19.08
N LYS A 130 -4.60 -12.75 19.69
CA LYS A 130 -4.70 -14.05 18.98
C LYS A 130 -5.67 -14.02 17.78
N GLN A 131 -6.58 -13.05 17.72
CA GLN A 131 -7.57 -12.93 16.65
C GLN A 131 -7.09 -12.05 15.49
N ASP A 132 -6.06 -11.22 15.69
CA ASP A 132 -5.70 -10.16 14.74
C ASP A 132 -4.66 -10.57 13.70
N VAL A 133 -3.84 -11.57 14.00
CA VAL A 133 -2.79 -12.10 13.08
C VAL A 133 -3.40 -12.82 11.86
N CYS A 134 -4.72 -13.03 11.86
CA CYS A 134 -5.46 -13.72 10.80
C CYS A 134 -5.71 -12.87 9.54
N TRP A 135 -5.33 -11.60 9.55
CA TRP A 135 -5.55 -10.66 8.44
C TRP A 135 -4.32 -10.44 7.54
N CYS A 136 -3.20 -11.11 7.83
CA CYS A 136 -1.98 -11.08 7.02
C CYS A 136 -1.80 -12.35 6.18
#